data_AF-A0A0J1I3Z9-F1
#
_entry.id   AF-A0A0J1I3Z9-F1
#
_cell.length_a   1.000
_cell.length_b   1.000
_cell.length_c   1.000
_cell.angle_alpha   90.00
_cell.angle_beta   90.00
_cell.angle_gamma   90.00
#
_symmetry.space_group_name_H-M   'P 1'
#
loop_
_entity.id
_entity.type
_entity.pdbx_description
1 polymer ?
#
loop_
_entity_poly.entity_id
_entity_poly.type
_entity_poly.pdbx_seq_one_letter_code
_entity_poly.pdbx_strand_id
1 'polypeptide(L)'
;MYEFKNIIWNSALYIHILTAAVPLIVGPFLFINELRNKYLNTHRVVGKIYVICIFISGLIGIYLTLFAFGGILAKLGFFLLDLAWIYTTYKAYSYIRNKKLKLHEEWMIRSYAVTFAALTFRIWSAIIGCTFDNFTLGYVIAVWLCWTGNLLVVEVWLRKSRRMTANIQSPVNLR
;
A
#
# COMPACT_ATOMS: atom_id res chain seq x y z
N MET A 1 26.89 -6.12 -23.98
CA MET A 1 26.06 -6.78 -22.94
C MET A 1 25.62 -5.86 -21.79
N TYR A 2 26.07 -4.59 -21.73
CA TYR A 2 25.58 -3.61 -20.74
C TYR A 2 24.23 -2.96 -21.12
N GLU A 3 23.90 -2.88 -22.41
CA GLU A 3 22.67 -2.20 -22.88
C GLU A 3 21.38 -2.98 -22.60
N PHE A 4 21.39 -4.32 -22.74
CA PHE A 4 20.20 -5.15 -22.47
C PHE A 4 19.74 -5.09 -21.01
N LYS A 5 20.69 -4.98 -20.06
CA LYS A 5 20.39 -4.85 -18.64
C LYS A 5 19.63 -3.55 -18.34
N ASN A 6 19.94 -2.48 -19.08
CA ASN A 6 19.23 -1.21 -18.97
C ASN A 6 17.84 -1.29 -19.60
N ILE A 7 17.66 -1.96 -20.74
CA ILE A 7 16.33 -2.06 -21.40
C ILE A 7 15.33 -2.81 -20.54
N ILE A 8 15.69 -3.98 -20.00
CA ILE A 8 14.79 -4.80 -19.18
C ILE A 8 14.43 -4.03 -17.90
N TRP A 9 15.44 -3.47 -17.22
CA TRP A 9 15.22 -2.72 -15.98
C TRP A 9 14.39 -1.46 -16.19
N ASN A 10 14.67 -0.67 -17.24
CA ASN A 10 13.89 0.52 -17.58
C ASN A 10 12.43 0.15 -17.91
N SER A 11 12.22 -0.91 -18.68
CA SER A 11 10.87 -1.37 -19.02
C SER A 11 10.12 -1.81 -17.78
N ALA A 12 10.76 -2.60 -16.91
CA ALA A 12 10.20 -3.00 -15.62
C ALA A 12 9.84 -1.76 -14.76
N LEU A 13 10.74 -0.78 -14.68
CA LEU A 13 10.49 0.45 -13.93
C LEU A 13 9.29 1.23 -14.48
N TYR A 14 9.20 1.45 -15.79
CA TYR A 14 8.08 2.17 -16.38
C TYR A 14 6.76 1.44 -16.17
N ILE A 15 6.73 0.11 -16.38
CA ILE A 15 5.52 -0.69 -16.12
C ILE A 15 5.14 -0.60 -14.65
N HIS A 16 6.10 -0.72 -13.72
CA HIS A 16 5.86 -0.59 -12.29
C HIS A 16 5.26 0.77 -11.94
N ILE A 17 5.83 1.88 -12.44
CA ILE A 17 5.33 3.24 -12.20
C ILE A 17 3.91 3.41 -12.74
N LEU A 18 3.67 3.05 -13.99
CA LEU A 18 2.35 3.20 -14.62
C LEU A 18 1.29 2.37 -13.91
N THR A 19 1.62 1.12 -13.56
CA THR A 19 0.70 0.24 -12.85
C THR A 19 0.52 0.62 -11.39
N ALA A 20 1.54 1.15 -10.70
CA ALA A 20 1.42 1.63 -9.32
C ALA A 20 0.63 2.94 -9.20
N ALA A 21 0.72 3.81 -10.20
CA ALA A 21 0.02 5.09 -10.22
C ALA A 21 -1.50 4.90 -10.25
N VAL A 22 -2.00 3.87 -10.95
CA VAL A 22 -3.44 3.59 -11.06
C VAL A 22 -4.08 3.36 -9.68
N PRO A 23 -3.65 2.39 -8.85
CA PRO A 23 -4.15 2.20 -7.49
C PRO A 23 -4.08 3.45 -6.61
N LEU A 24 -3.00 4.23 -6.73
CA LEU A 24 -2.82 5.46 -5.96
C LEU A 24 -3.88 6.51 -6.31
N ILE A 25 -4.19 6.66 -7.60
CA ILE A 25 -5.18 7.63 -8.09
C ILE A 25 -6.60 7.14 -7.80
N VAL A 26 -6.93 5.88 -8.12
CA VAL A 26 -8.32 5.38 -8.01
C VAL A 26 -8.72 5.01 -6.58
N GLY A 27 -7.75 4.73 -5.71
CA GLY A 27 -7.98 4.28 -4.33
C GLY A 27 -8.91 5.17 -3.51
N PRO A 28 -8.70 6.50 -3.42
CA PRO A 28 -9.58 7.41 -2.68
C PRO A 28 -11.03 7.33 -3.14
N PHE A 29 -11.27 7.24 -4.44
CA PHE A 29 -12.61 7.18 -5.02
C PHE A 29 -13.33 5.87 -4.67
N LEU A 30 -12.60 4.78 -4.45
CA LEU A 30 -13.18 3.51 -4.00
C LEU A 30 -13.69 3.54 -2.56
N PHE A 31 -13.23 4.49 -1.73
CA PHE A 31 -13.67 4.64 -0.33
C PHE A 31 -14.90 5.55 -0.17
N ILE A 32 -15.34 6.23 -1.23
CA ILE A 32 -16.51 7.13 -1.18
C ILE A 32 -17.80 6.30 -1.18
N ASN A 33 -18.57 6.39 -0.09
CA ASN A 33 -19.78 5.59 0.12
C ASN A 33 -20.87 5.91 -0.90
N GLU A 34 -21.04 7.20 -1.24
CA GLU A 34 -22.03 7.69 -2.20
C GLU A 34 -21.77 7.11 -3.60
N LEU A 35 -20.49 7.08 -4.01
CA LEU A 35 -20.07 6.53 -5.30
C LEU A 35 -20.29 5.01 -5.35
N ARG A 36 -19.97 4.31 -4.26
CA ARG A 36 -20.20 2.87 -4.12
C ARG A 36 -21.69 2.51 -4.20
N ASN A 37 -22.55 3.25 -3.51
CA ASN A 37 -23.98 2.98 -3.46
C ASN A 37 -24.68 3.33 -4.79
N LYS A 38 -24.25 4.41 -5.45
CA LYS A 38 -24.83 4.88 -6.72
C LYS A 38 -24.32 4.11 -7.94
N TYR A 39 -23.05 3.70 -7.95
CA TYR A 39 -22.39 3.07 -9.10
C TYR A 39 -21.65 1.78 -8.73
N LEU A 40 -22.38 0.81 -8.17
CA LEU A 40 -21.81 -0.43 -7.66
C LEU A 40 -21.04 -1.25 -8.72
N ASN A 41 -21.53 -1.29 -9.96
CA ASN A 41 -20.83 -1.97 -11.06
C ASN A 41 -19.49 -1.29 -11.37
N THR A 42 -19.45 0.05 -11.40
CA THR A 42 -18.23 0.82 -11.58
C THR A 42 -17.24 0.55 -10.45
N HIS A 43 -17.70 0.58 -9.19
CA HIS A 43 -16.86 0.24 -8.04
C HIS A 43 -16.23 -1.17 -8.17
N ARG A 44 -17.00 -2.16 -8.64
CA ARG A 44 -16.48 -3.53 -8.87
C ARG A 44 -15.43 -3.59 -9.98
N VAL A 45 -15.64 -2.88 -11.09
CA VAL A 45 -14.69 -2.86 -12.21
C VAL A 45 -13.41 -2.14 -11.80
N VAL A 46 -13.52 -0.94 -11.23
CA VAL A 46 -12.36 -0.16 -10.75
C VAL A 46 -11.62 -0.92 -9.65
N GLY A 47 -12.33 -1.60 -8.73
CA GLY A 47 -11.73 -2.45 -7.71
C GLY A 47 -10.95 -3.63 -8.28
N LYS A 48 -11.42 -4.25 -9.37
CA LYS A 48 -10.66 -5.31 -10.07
C LYS A 48 -9.40 -4.75 -10.73
N ILE A 49 -9.50 -3.59 -11.39
CA ILE A 49 -8.35 -2.90 -11.99
C ILE A 49 -7.32 -2.57 -10.91
N TYR A 50 -7.75 -1.99 -9.79
CA TYR A 50 -6.91 -1.71 -8.62
C TYR A 50 -6.13 -2.95 -8.18
N VAL A 51 -6.81 -4.09 -7.98
CA VAL A 51 -6.18 -5.34 -7.56
C VAL A 51 -5.16 -5.82 -8.61
N ILE A 52 -5.55 -5.93 -9.88
CA ILE A 52 -4.67 -6.43 -10.95
C ILE A 52 -3.42 -5.57 -11.08
N CYS A 53 -3.57 -4.24 -11.07
CA CYS A 53 -2.46 -3.30 -11.13
C CYS A 53 -1.47 -3.50 -9.97
N ILE A 54 -1.96 -3.70 -8.73
CA ILE A 54 -1.08 -3.97 -7.58
C ILE A 54 -0.34 -5.29 -7.75
N PHE A 55 -1.00 -6.35 -8.19
CA PHE A 55 -0.32 -7.64 -8.38
C PHE A 55 0.79 -7.56 -9.43
N ILE A 56 0.51 -6.92 -10.58
CA ILE A 56 1.53 -6.71 -11.62
C ILE A 56 2.66 -5.84 -11.07
N SER A 57 2.32 -4.69 -10.48
CA SER A 57 3.28 -3.72 -9.99
C SER A 57 4.15 -4.27 -8.87
N GLY A 58 3.58 -4.99 -7.89
CA GLY A 58 4.29 -5.58 -6.77
C GLY A 58 5.23 -6.70 -7.18
N LEU A 59 4.84 -7.56 -8.14
CA LEU A 59 5.74 -8.60 -8.66
C LEU A 59 6.94 -7.98 -9.40
N ILE A 60 6.70 -6.92 -10.17
CA ILE A 60 7.78 -6.18 -10.83
C ILE A 60 8.61 -5.41 -9.79
N GLY A 61 7.98 -4.86 -8.75
CA GLY A 61 8.63 -4.20 -7.62
C GLY A 61 9.65 -5.10 -6.95
N ILE A 62 9.27 -6.35 -6.65
CA ILE A 62 10.15 -7.37 -6.09
C ILE A 62 11.43 -7.53 -6.93
N TYR A 63 11.30 -7.57 -8.27
CA TYR A 63 12.46 -7.62 -9.16
C TYR A 63 13.32 -6.34 -9.07
N LEU A 64 12.69 -5.17 -9.02
CA LEU A 64 13.40 -3.88 -8.91
C LEU A 64 14.15 -3.74 -7.59
N THR A 65 13.70 -4.39 -6.50
CA THR A 65 14.39 -4.33 -5.20
C THR A 65 15.81 -4.88 -5.24
N LEU A 66 16.13 -5.80 -6.16
CA LEU A 66 17.49 -6.32 -6.36
C LEU A 66 18.48 -5.23 -6.78
N PHE A 67 17.99 -4.15 -7.36
CA PHE A 67 18.76 -3.02 -7.86
C PHE A 67 18.62 -1.76 -7.00
N ALA A 68 17.90 -1.83 -5.86
CA ALA A 68 17.68 -0.67 -5.01
C ALA A 68 18.98 -0.15 -4.38
N PHE A 69 19.06 1.17 -4.25
CA PHE A 69 20.11 1.88 -3.53
C PHE A 69 19.98 1.66 -2.02
N GLY A 70 21.06 1.86 -1.25
CA GLY A 70 21.04 1.77 0.22
C GLY A 70 21.41 0.39 0.81
N GLY A 71 22.02 -0.48 0.00
CA GLY A 71 22.52 -1.78 0.44
C GLY A 71 21.43 -2.77 0.83
N ILE A 72 21.82 -3.87 1.48
CA ILE A 72 20.91 -5.00 1.77
C ILE A 72 19.69 -4.59 2.60
N LEU A 73 19.84 -3.62 3.52
CA LEU A 73 18.75 -3.18 4.39
C LEU A 73 17.65 -2.44 3.64
N ALA A 74 18.01 -1.60 2.66
CA ALA A 74 17.03 -0.94 1.81
C ALA A 74 16.34 -1.94 0.87
N LYS A 75 17.11 -2.88 0.28
CA LYS A 75 16.56 -3.94 -0.57
C LYS A 75 15.53 -4.78 0.19
N LEU A 76 15.85 -5.19 1.42
CA LEU A 76 14.92 -5.92 2.29
C LEU A 76 13.68 -5.08 2.65
N GLY A 77 13.86 -3.79 2.93
CA GLY A 77 12.74 -2.90 3.24
C GLY A 77 11.74 -2.77 2.09
N PHE A 78 12.23 -2.55 0.87
CA PHE A 78 11.37 -2.52 -0.32
C PHE A 78 10.77 -3.90 -0.65
N PHE A 79 11.54 -4.97 -0.49
CA PHE A 79 11.05 -6.32 -0.77
C PHE A 79 9.89 -6.70 0.16
N LEU A 80 10.02 -6.40 1.44
CA LEU A 80 8.96 -6.62 2.42
C LEU A 80 7.77 -5.68 2.20
N LEU A 81 8.01 -4.44 1.76
CA LEU A 81 6.96 -3.53 1.33
C LEU A 81 6.13 -4.16 0.18
N ASP A 82 6.77 -4.63 -0.89
CA ASP A 82 6.06 -5.21 -2.03
C ASP A 82 5.31 -6.49 -1.64
N LEU A 83 5.91 -7.35 -0.80
CA LEU A 83 5.23 -8.51 -0.24
C LEU A 83 4.02 -8.12 0.60
N ALA A 84 4.14 -7.12 1.47
CA ALA A 84 3.03 -6.61 2.27
C ALA A 84 1.93 -6.03 1.38
N TRP A 85 2.30 -5.36 0.28
CA TRP A 85 1.37 -4.76 -0.66
C TRP A 85 0.53 -5.81 -1.40
N ILE A 86 1.20 -6.84 -1.92
CA ILE A 86 0.54 -7.99 -2.54
C ILE A 86 -0.33 -8.72 -1.53
N TYR A 87 0.21 -9.01 -0.33
CA TYR A 87 -0.49 -9.78 0.70
C TYR A 87 -1.76 -9.08 1.20
N THR A 88 -1.67 -7.79 1.54
CA THR A 88 -2.82 -7.02 2.03
C THR A 88 -3.92 -6.93 0.97
N THR A 89 -3.54 -6.73 -0.30
CA THR A 89 -4.46 -6.67 -1.44
C THR A 89 -5.09 -8.03 -1.73
N TYR A 90 -4.31 -9.11 -1.68
CA TYR A 90 -4.80 -10.48 -1.80
C TYR A 90 -5.86 -10.80 -0.73
N LYS A 91 -5.57 -10.47 0.53
CA LYS A 91 -6.49 -10.67 1.65
C LYS A 91 -7.78 -9.88 1.45
N ALA A 92 -7.68 -8.62 1.05
CA ALA A 92 -8.85 -7.79 0.74
C ALA A 92 -9.72 -8.43 -0.36
N TYR A 93 -9.11 -8.91 -1.44
CA TYR A 93 -9.81 -9.59 -2.52
C TYR A 93 -10.43 -10.93 -2.10
N SER A 94 -9.70 -11.73 -1.31
CA SER A 94 -10.20 -12.99 -0.77
C SER A 94 -11.43 -12.80 0.13
N TYR A 95 -11.45 -11.75 0.97
CA TYR A 95 -12.60 -11.48 1.82
C TYR A 95 -13.85 -11.06 1.04
N ILE A 96 -13.72 -10.28 -0.03
CA ILE A 96 -14.89 -9.92 -0.86
C ILE A 96 -15.42 -11.14 -1.62
N ARG A 97 -14.56 -12.03 -2.09
CA ARG A 97 -14.97 -13.31 -2.70
C ARG A 97 -15.75 -14.20 -1.73
N ASN A 98 -15.38 -14.16 -0.45
CA ASN A 98 -16.07 -14.85 0.63
C ASN A 98 -17.27 -14.06 1.22
N LYS A 99 -17.69 -12.97 0.58
CA LYS A 99 -18.80 -12.09 1.03
C LYS A 99 -18.61 -11.49 2.43
N LYS A 100 -17.38 -11.42 2.94
CA LYS A 100 -17.04 -10.84 4.25
C LYS A 100 -16.72 -9.35 4.11
N LEU A 101 -17.76 -8.52 3.96
CA LEU A 101 -17.65 -7.09 3.63
C LEU A 101 -16.81 -6.28 4.64
N LYS A 102 -17.08 -6.42 5.94
CA LYS A 102 -16.35 -5.66 6.98
C LYS A 102 -14.85 -5.96 6.95
N LEU A 103 -14.47 -7.23 6.77
CA LEU A 103 -13.07 -7.61 6.65
C LEU A 103 -12.47 -7.13 5.32
N HIS A 104 -13.22 -7.18 4.22
CA HIS A 104 -12.77 -6.61 2.96
C HIS A 104 -12.41 -5.13 3.10
N GLU A 105 -13.29 -4.32 3.70
CA GLU A 105 -13.05 -2.88 3.92
C GLU A 105 -11.78 -2.64 4.76
N GLU A 106 -11.65 -3.33 5.90
CA GLU A 106 -10.48 -3.20 6.76
C GLU A 106 -9.17 -3.60 6.07
N TRP A 107 -9.18 -4.62 5.21
CA TRP A 107 -8.00 -5.04 4.45
C TRP A 107 -7.74 -4.14 3.24
N MET A 108 -8.77 -3.53 2.65
CA MET A 108 -8.60 -2.49 1.62
C MET A 108 -7.93 -1.25 2.19
N ILE A 109 -8.27 -0.83 3.41
CA ILE A 109 -7.60 0.28 4.09
C ILE A 109 -6.12 -0.03 4.29
N ARG A 110 -5.77 -1.26 4.71
CA ARG A 110 -4.37 -1.69 4.84
C ARG A 110 -3.64 -1.72 3.50
N SER A 111 -4.26 -2.26 2.45
CA SER A 111 -3.73 -2.25 1.08
C SER A 111 -3.43 -0.82 0.64
N TYR A 112 -4.37 0.10 0.83
CA TYR A 112 -4.19 1.49 0.43
C TYR A 112 -3.12 2.23 1.26
N ALA A 113 -2.97 1.92 2.54
CA ALA A 113 -1.89 2.44 3.38
C ALA A 113 -0.50 2.07 2.83
N VAL A 114 -0.37 0.83 2.34
CA VAL A 114 0.85 0.34 1.70
C VAL A 114 1.02 0.95 0.31
N THR A 115 -0.04 1.12 -0.49
CA THR A 115 0.00 1.88 -1.76
C THR A 115 0.53 3.31 -1.56
N PHE A 116 0.09 3.97 -0.48
CA PHE A 116 0.50 5.32 -0.13
C PHE A 116 1.95 5.41 0.37
N ALA A 117 2.61 4.27 0.64
CA ALA A 117 4.04 4.21 0.94
C ALA A 117 4.88 4.88 -0.14
N ALA A 118 4.46 4.81 -1.42
CA ALA A 118 5.15 5.46 -2.52
C ALA A 118 5.25 7.00 -2.34
N LEU A 119 4.18 7.66 -1.88
CA LEU A 119 4.20 9.12 -1.67
C LEU A 119 4.92 9.48 -0.37
N THR A 120 4.62 8.77 0.72
CA THR A 120 5.28 9.00 2.02
C THR A 120 6.77 8.74 1.97
N PHE A 121 7.23 7.76 1.19
CA PHE A 121 8.65 7.53 0.95
C PHE A 121 9.33 8.74 0.31
N ARG A 122 8.69 9.39 -0.68
CA ARG A 122 9.22 10.60 -1.33
C ARG A 122 9.31 11.76 -0.34
N ILE A 123 8.30 11.93 0.51
CA ILE A 123 8.29 12.97 1.55
C ILE A 123 9.42 12.71 2.56
N TRP A 124 9.51 11.49 3.11
CA TRP A 124 10.57 11.12 4.05
C TRP A 124 11.95 11.25 3.43
N SER A 125 12.14 10.79 2.19
CA SER A 125 13.43 10.89 1.50
C SER A 125 13.83 12.34 1.25
N ALA A 126 12.89 13.23 0.94
CA ALA A 126 13.17 14.65 0.77
C ALA A 126 13.53 15.33 2.10
N ILE A 127 12.77 15.06 3.17
CA ILE A 127 13.03 15.65 4.50
C ILE A 127 14.36 15.16 5.06
N ILE A 128 14.56 13.86 5.06
CA ILE A 128 15.72 13.20 5.67
C ILE A 128 16.97 13.45 4.81
N GLY A 129 16.84 13.43 3.49
CA GLY A 129 17.94 13.74 2.57
C GLY A 129 18.47 15.17 2.71
N CYS A 130 17.67 16.11 3.19
CA CYS A 130 18.09 17.49 3.47
C CYS A 130 18.59 17.72 4.91
N THR A 131 18.39 16.77 5.83
CA THR A 131 18.66 16.97 7.27
C THR A 131 19.78 16.10 7.82
N PHE A 132 20.10 14.97 7.20
CA PHE A 132 21.15 14.07 7.65
C PHE A 132 22.43 14.20 6.81
N ASP A 133 23.58 14.28 7.48
CA ASP A 133 24.90 14.27 6.83
C ASP A 133 25.17 12.94 6.09
N ASN A 134 24.52 11.85 6.52
CA ASN A 134 24.58 10.54 5.88
C ASN A 134 23.28 10.22 5.12
N PHE A 135 23.27 10.57 3.83
CA PHE A 135 22.16 10.30 2.93
C PHE A 135 21.74 8.82 2.89
N THR A 136 22.69 7.89 2.90
CA THR A 136 22.41 6.45 2.82
C THR A 136 21.64 5.95 4.03
N LEU A 137 22.06 6.35 5.23
CA LEU A 137 21.35 6.00 6.47
C LEU A 137 19.93 6.58 6.45
N GLY A 138 19.82 7.85 6.08
CA GLY A 138 18.54 8.53 5.97
C GLY A 138 17.58 7.86 4.98
N TYR A 139 18.09 7.48 3.82
CA TYR A 139 17.34 6.73 2.81
C TYR A 139 16.80 5.41 3.37
N VAL A 140 17.64 4.60 4.02
CA VAL A 140 17.22 3.33 4.62
C VAL A 140 16.11 3.55 5.65
N ILE A 141 16.25 4.56 6.52
CA ILE A 141 15.22 4.91 7.50
C ILE A 141 13.90 5.28 6.80
N ALA A 142 13.95 6.09 5.74
CA ALA A 142 12.78 6.47 4.96
C ALA A 142 12.07 5.25 4.33
N VAL A 143 12.83 4.28 3.81
CA VAL A 143 12.29 3.03 3.23
C VAL A 143 11.46 2.28 4.27
N TRP A 144 11.93 2.16 5.51
CA TRP A 144 11.19 1.42 6.53
C TRP A 144 10.01 2.21 7.08
N LEU A 145 10.20 3.50 7.37
CA LEU A 145 9.16 4.34 7.97
C LEU A 145 7.95 4.53 7.06
N CYS A 146 8.14 4.60 5.74
CA CYS A 146 7.06 4.92 4.82
C CYS A 146 5.91 3.90 4.88
N TRP A 147 6.19 2.60 5.03
CA TRP A 147 5.15 1.57 5.00
C TRP A 147 4.81 1.05 6.39
N THR A 148 5.80 0.88 7.27
CA THR A 148 5.55 0.47 8.66
C THR A 148 4.78 1.56 9.41
N GLY A 149 5.12 2.83 9.21
CA GLY A 149 4.42 3.98 9.77
C GLY A 149 2.97 4.06 9.27
N ASN A 150 2.75 3.95 7.95
CA ASN A 150 1.40 3.98 7.39
C ASN A 150 0.53 2.83 7.92
N LEU A 151 1.08 1.61 7.99
CA LEU A 151 0.37 0.46 8.54
C LEU A 151 0.09 0.62 10.03
N LEU A 152 1.03 1.17 10.81
CA LEU A 152 0.83 1.42 12.23
C LEU A 152 -0.30 2.42 12.47
N VAL A 153 -0.32 3.53 11.72
CA VAL A 153 -1.39 4.54 11.79
C VAL A 153 -2.75 3.91 11.49
N VAL A 154 -2.84 3.13 10.41
CA VAL A 154 -4.07 2.44 10.03
C VAL A 154 -4.50 1.41 11.07
N GLU A 155 -3.59 0.63 11.63
CA GLU A 155 -3.92 -0.39 12.62
C GLU A 155 -4.40 0.23 13.94
N VAL A 156 -3.77 1.33 14.38
CA VAL A 156 -4.25 2.11 15.54
C VAL A 156 -5.64 2.66 15.27
N TRP A 157 -5.88 3.23 14.09
CA TRP A 157 -7.19 3.75 13.71
C TRP A 157 -8.26 2.66 13.68
N LEU A 158 -8.00 1.52 13.04
CA LEU A 158 -8.93 0.38 12.96
C LEU A 158 -9.26 -0.20 14.35
N ARG A 159 -8.27 -0.31 15.25
CA ARG A 159 -8.49 -0.77 16.62
C ARG A 159 -9.37 0.19 17.42
N LYS A 160 -9.17 1.51 17.28
CA LYS A 160 -10.02 2.52 17.91
C LYS A 160 -11.45 2.43 17.38
N SER A 161 -11.63 2.31 16.07
CA SER A 161 -12.96 2.19 15.44
C SER A 161 -13.71 0.94 15.92
N ARG A 162 -13.04 -0.21 16.02
CA ARG A 162 -13.66 -1.44 16.57
C ARG A 162 -14.09 -1.30 18.03
N ARG A 163 -13.27 -0.65 18.87
CA ARG A 163 -13.61 -0.38 20.28
C ARG A 163 -14.83 0.53 20.41
N MET A 164 -14.91 1.58 19.61
CA MET A 164 -16.08 2.49 19.62
C MET A 164 -17.36 1.75 19.25
N THR A 165 -17.36 0.91 18.21
CA THR A 165 -18.54 0.12 17.84
C THR A 165 -18.95 -0.85 18.95
N ALA A 166 -17.98 -1.51 19.61
CA ALA A 166 -18.25 -2.43 20.71
C ALA A 166 -18.85 -1.73 21.94
N ASN A 167 -18.36 -0.54 22.31
CA ASN A 167 -18.91 0.25 23.43
C ASN A 167 -20.32 0.79 23.17
N ILE A 168 -20.70 1.05 21.92
CA ILE A 168 -22.09 1.45 21.58
C ILE A 168 -23.05 0.26 21.73
N GLN A 169 -22.56 -0.96 21.51
CA GLN A 169 -23.37 -2.19 21.58
C GLN A 169 -23.40 -2.85 22.96
N SER A 170 -22.58 -2.41 23.92
CA SER A 170 -22.73 -2.85 25.32
C SER A 170 -24.01 -2.26 25.90
N PRO A 171 -24.97 -3.08 26.39
CA PRO A 171 -26.13 -2.54 27.08
C PRO A 171 -25.61 -1.73 28.26
N VAL A 172 -26.03 -0.46 28.34
CA VAL A 172 -25.84 0.33 29.54
C VAL A 172 -26.56 -0.44 30.64
N ASN A 173 -25.81 -1.17 31.47
CA ASN A 173 -26.32 -1.75 32.70
C ASN A 173 -26.69 -0.58 33.61
N LEU A 174 -27.92 -0.08 33.46
CA LEU A 174 -28.58 0.76 34.44
C LEU A 174 -28.76 -0.13 35.68
N ARG A 175 -27.87 0.08 36.65
CA ARG A 175 -28.06 -0.38 38.03
C ARG A 175 -29.11 0.49 38.71
#